data_AF-A0A7S3Z5F2-F1
#
_entry.id   AF-A0A7S3Z5F2-F1
#
_cell.length_a   1.000
_cell.length_b   1.000
_cell.length_c   1.000
_cell.angle_alpha   90.00
_cell.angle_beta   90.00
_cell.angle_gamma   90.00
#
_symmetry.space_group_name_H-M   'P 1'
#
loop_
_entity.id
_entity.type
_entity.pdbx_description
1 polymer ?
#
loop_
_entity_poly.entity_id
_entity_poly.type
_entity_poly.pdbx_seq_one_letter_code
_entity_poly.pdbx_strand_id
1 'polypeptide(L)'
;SRSRSRSWENNDGETLVRWRHVQVFLMEISHLVTNLEGYVMTQAISMPWETLVASLEQANTLQDLKQAHMRYVNIVSNRCFQTKETKKVFEHVSGIFDRVLLFKTRMASLLDLKDDPTRGVPDAIYNELTAIIRHTRDDCRLLFRMMQILARRGFEPMRDLITRLDYNEYFSKTLRVKTTLAAQRATA
;
A
#
# COMPACT_ATOMS: atom_id res chain seq x y z
N SER A 1 33.79 17.06 -34.94
CA SER A 1 34.26 16.15 -33.86
C SER A 1 33.77 16.48 -32.44
N ARG A 2 32.91 17.49 -32.21
CA ARG A 2 32.38 17.83 -30.86
C ARG A 2 31.09 17.10 -30.44
N SER A 3 30.51 16.25 -31.28
CA SER A 3 29.20 15.61 -31.01
C SER A 3 29.27 14.41 -30.07
N ARG A 4 30.48 13.90 -29.76
CA ARG A 4 30.68 12.70 -28.93
C ARG A 4 30.84 12.99 -27.44
N SER A 5 31.20 14.22 -27.02
CA SER A 5 31.38 14.54 -25.59
C SER A 5 30.09 14.75 -24.80
N ARG A 6 28.94 15.01 -25.46
CA ARG A 6 27.64 15.24 -24.78
C ARG A 6 26.85 13.97 -24.45
N SER A 7 27.23 12.82 -25.01
CA SER A 7 26.45 11.59 -24.89
C SER A 7 26.59 10.92 -23.53
N TRP A 8 27.71 11.11 -22.84
CA TRP A 8 28.01 10.48 -21.55
C TRP A 8 27.34 11.28 -20.39
N GLU A 9 27.42 12.61 -20.42
CA GLU A 9 26.81 13.48 -19.40
C GLU A 9 25.27 13.41 -19.37
N ASN A 10 24.62 13.25 -20.54
CA ASN A 10 23.16 13.10 -20.61
C ASN A 10 22.69 11.75 -20.04
N ASN A 11 23.50 10.70 -20.17
CA ASN A 11 23.16 9.35 -19.72
C ASN A 11 23.19 9.24 -18.19
N ASP A 12 24.09 9.97 -17.52
CA ASP A 12 24.20 10.00 -16.06
C ASP A 12 23.00 10.70 -15.41
N GLY A 13 22.55 11.81 -16.01
CA GLY A 13 21.37 12.55 -15.55
C GLY A 13 20.07 11.75 -15.71
N GLU A 14 19.88 11.10 -16.85
CA GLU A 14 18.70 10.26 -17.11
C GLU A 14 18.66 9.04 -16.19
N THR A 15 19.79 8.38 -16.00
CA THR A 15 19.92 7.25 -15.08
C THR A 15 19.61 7.65 -13.64
N LEU A 16 20.09 8.81 -13.18
CA LEU A 16 19.78 9.34 -11.85
C LEU A 16 18.28 9.60 -11.67
N VAL A 17 17.60 10.15 -12.68
CA VAL A 17 16.15 10.38 -12.66
C VAL A 17 15.39 9.07 -12.54
N ARG A 18 15.78 8.04 -13.31
CA ARG A 18 15.18 6.70 -13.26
C ARG A 18 15.35 6.05 -11.88
N TRP A 19 16.56 6.13 -11.31
CA TRP A 19 16.83 5.64 -9.95
C TRP A 19 16.00 6.38 -8.91
N ARG A 20 15.93 7.71 -8.99
CA ARG A 20 15.11 8.51 -8.08
C ARG A 20 13.64 8.11 -8.16
N HIS A 21 13.11 7.88 -9.35
CA HIS A 21 11.72 7.45 -9.53
C HIS A 21 11.44 6.10 -8.83
N VAL A 22 12.33 5.13 -9.00
CA VAL A 22 12.28 3.81 -8.34
C VAL A 22 12.38 3.95 -6.82
N GLN A 23 13.31 4.76 -6.31
CA GLN A 23 13.49 4.99 -4.88
C GLN A 23 12.27 5.65 -4.22
N VAL A 24 11.67 6.64 -4.89
CA VAL A 24 10.43 7.27 -4.40
C VAL A 24 9.32 6.22 -4.27
N PHE A 25 9.15 5.34 -5.25
CA PHE A 25 8.16 4.27 -5.17
C PHE A 25 8.46 3.28 -4.03
N LEU A 26 9.72 2.93 -3.79
CA LEU A 26 10.10 2.09 -2.65
C LEU A 26 9.71 2.72 -1.31
N MET A 27 9.93 4.04 -1.16
CA MET A 27 9.49 4.77 0.03
C MET A 27 7.96 4.77 0.18
N GLU A 28 7.23 4.99 -0.92
CA GLU A 28 5.76 4.94 -0.94
C GLU A 28 5.23 3.56 -0.47
N ILE A 29 5.80 2.47 -0.99
CA ILE A 29 5.41 1.11 -0.62
C ILE A 29 5.83 0.76 0.81
N SER A 30 7.02 1.17 1.25
CA SER A 30 7.44 0.97 2.63
C SER A 30 6.48 1.65 3.60
N HIS A 31 6.09 2.89 3.31
CA HIS A 31 5.10 3.61 4.12
C HIS A 31 3.76 2.87 4.17
N LEU A 32 3.27 2.36 3.03
CA LEU A 32 2.05 1.57 2.99
C LEU A 32 2.14 0.31 3.87
N VAL A 33 3.19 -0.49 3.70
CA VAL A 33 3.38 -1.75 4.42
C VAL A 33 3.50 -1.52 5.92
N THR A 34 4.34 -0.57 6.35
CA THR A 34 4.53 -0.25 7.78
C THR A 34 3.23 0.22 8.44
N ASN A 35 2.42 1.03 7.75
CA ASN A 35 1.13 1.46 8.29
C ASN A 35 0.11 0.33 8.38
N LEU A 36 0.05 -0.56 7.38
CA LEU A 36 -0.82 -1.75 7.42
C LEU A 36 -0.40 -2.71 8.53
N GLU A 37 0.90 -2.97 8.67
CA GLU A 37 1.46 -3.78 9.75
C GLU A 37 1.12 -3.18 11.13
N GLY A 38 1.37 -1.87 11.32
CA GLY A 38 1.04 -1.18 12.55
C GLY A 38 -0.46 -1.23 12.88
N TYR A 39 -1.33 -1.14 11.88
CA TYR A 39 -2.76 -1.36 12.07
C TYR A 39 -3.08 -2.78 12.52
N VAL A 40 -2.52 -3.81 11.88
CA VAL A 40 -2.77 -5.20 12.28
C VAL A 40 -2.29 -5.45 13.71
N MET A 41 -1.06 -5.03 14.03
CA MET A 41 -0.48 -5.24 15.35
C MET A 41 -1.26 -4.53 16.45
N THR A 42 -1.59 -3.25 16.27
CA THR A 42 -2.27 -2.46 17.30
C THR A 42 -3.79 -2.67 17.29
N GLN A 43 -4.44 -2.38 16.15
CA GLN A 43 -5.90 -2.35 16.06
C GLN A 43 -6.47 -3.76 15.95
N ALA A 44 -5.89 -4.65 15.15
CA ALA A 44 -6.47 -5.97 14.95
C ALA A 44 -6.12 -6.98 16.05
N ILE A 45 -4.92 -6.90 16.64
CA ILE A 45 -4.42 -7.90 17.60
C ILE A 45 -4.41 -7.34 19.03
N SER A 46 -3.66 -6.27 19.29
CA SER A 46 -3.38 -5.81 20.66
C SER A 46 -4.63 -5.33 21.40
N MET A 47 -5.40 -4.39 20.82
CA MET A 47 -6.59 -3.87 21.52
C MET A 47 -7.68 -4.93 21.77
N PRO A 48 -8.03 -5.81 20.80
CA PRO A 48 -8.97 -6.89 21.07
C PRO A 48 -8.46 -7.88 22.13
N TRP A 49 -7.15 -8.11 22.20
CA TRP A 49 -6.55 -8.98 23.20
C TRP A 49 -6.72 -8.44 24.62
N GLU A 50 -6.42 -7.16 24.84
CA GLU A 50 -6.68 -6.50 26.14
C GLU A 50 -8.14 -6.61 26.56
N THR A 51 -9.06 -6.47 25.60
CA THR A 51 -10.50 -6.61 25.84
C THR A 51 -10.88 -8.05 26.22
N LEU A 52 -10.25 -9.04 25.58
CA LEU A 52 -10.43 -10.45 25.92
C LEU A 52 -9.94 -10.72 27.35
N VAL A 53 -8.73 -10.32 27.71
CA VAL A 53 -8.16 -10.53 29.05
C VAL A 53 -9.10 -9.97 30.13
N ALA A 54 -9.54 -8.72 30.00
CA ALA A 54 -10.49 -8.11 30.93
C ALA A 54 -11.83 -8.87 31.00
N SER A 55 -12.31 -9.40 29.86
CA SER A 55 -13.54 -10.19 29.82
C SER A 55 -13.38 -11.57 30.48
N LEU A 56 -12.19 -12.16 30.40
CA LEU A 56 -11.89 -13.45 31.03
C LEU A 56 -11.75 -13.31 32.55
N GLU A 57 -11.20 -12.20 33.04
CA GLU A 57 -11.11 -11.91 34.49
C GLU A 57 -12.48 -11.74 35.15
N GLN A 58 -13.49 -11.30 34.39
CA GLN A 58 -14.86 -11.10 34.86
C GLN A 58 -15.78 -12.32 34.66
N ALA A 59 -15.31 -13.33 33.93
CA ALA A 59 -16.11 -14.49 33.58
C ALA A 59 -16.28 -15.44 34.77
N ASN A 60 -17.53 -15.78 35.10
CA ASN A 60 -17.84 -16.68 36.21
C ASN A 60 -18.24 -18.10 35.75
N THR A 61 -18.52 -18.26 34.45
CA THR A 61 -18.93 -19.54 33.87
C THR A 61 -18.13 -19.88 32.61
N LEU A 62 -18.11 -21.16 32.26
CA LEU A 62 -17.52 -21.63 31.00
C LEU A 62 -18.21 -21.02 29.77
N GLN A 63 -19.50 -20.72 29.85
CA GLN A 63 -20.22 -20.08 28.76
C GLN A 63 -19.74 -18.64 28.54
N ASP A 64 -19.48 -17.91 29.63
CA ASP A 64 -18.93 -16.55 29.56
C ASP A 64 -17.54 -16.56 28.90
N LEU A 65 -16.67 -17.50 29.29
CA LEU A 65 -15.35 -17.69 28.68
C LEU A 65 -15.46 -17.97 27.17
N LYS A 66 -16.34 -18.90 26.80
CA LYS A 66 -16.58 -19.25 25.39
C LYS A 66 -17.10 -18.05 24.61
N GLN A 67 -18.05 -17.29 25.17
CA GLN A 67 -18.62 -16.11 24.52
C GLN A 67 -17.58 -15.00 24.34
N ALA A 68 -16.75 -14.74 25.36
CA ALA A 68 -15.66 -13.77 25.28
C ALA A 68 -14.67 -14.14 24.16
N HIS A 69 -14.27 -15.41 24.09
CA HIS A 69 -13.35 -15.89 23.06
C HIS A 69 -13.97 -15.80 21.64
N MET A 70 -15.21 -16.26 21.46
CA MET A 70 -15.90 -16.15 20.17
C MET A 70 -16.03 -14.69 19.71
N ARG A 71 -16.33 -13.78 20.65
CA ARG A 71 -16.38 -12.34 20.38
C ARG A 71 -15.02 -11.81 19.96
N TYR A 72 -13.95 -12.18 20.65
CA TYR A 72 -12.58 -11.82 20.28
C TYR A 72 -12.24 -12.27 18.86
N VAL A 73 -12.43 -13.55 18.54
CA VAL A 73 -12.13 -14.09 17.19
C VAL A 73 -12.91 -13.36 16.11
N ASN A 74 -14.20 -13.08 16.35
CA ASN A 74 -15.02 -12.33 15.39
C ASN A 74 -14.52 -10.89 15.18
N ILE A 75 -14.10 -10.21 16.26
CA ILE A 75 -13.51 -8.86 16.17
C ILE A 75 -12.21 -8.90 15.37
N VAL A 76 -11.29 -9.82 15.68
CA VAL A 76 -10.01 -9.96 14.97
C VAL A 76 -10.24 -10.26 13.49
N SER A 77 -11.11 -11.23 13.18
CA SER A 77 -11.44 -11.60 11.79
C SER A 77 -12.01 -10.42 11.00
N ASN A 78 -12.88 -9.62 11.62
CA ASN A 78 -13.42 -8.41 11.00
C ASN A 78 -12.35 -7.33 10.79
N ARG A 79 -11.50 -7.09 11.79
CA ARG A 79 -10.39 -6.13 11.72
C ARG A 79 -9.31 -6.52 10.70
N CYS A 80 -9.13 -7.81 10.44
CA CYS A 80 -8.25 -8.34 9.40
C CYS A 80 -8.91 -8.47 8.01
N PHE A 81 -10.09 -7.87 7.82
CA PHE A 81 -10.82 -7.87 6.54
C PHE A 81 -11.26 -9.25 6.03
N GLN A 82 -11.45 -10.22 6.93
CA GLN A 82 -11.82 -11.59 6.57
C GLN A 82 -13.33 -11.84 6.61
N THR A 83 -14.16 -10.80 6.74
CA THR A 83 -15.62 -10.93 6.67
C THR A 83 -16.11 -10.87 5.24
N LYS A 84 -17.31 -11.39 4.97
CA LYS A 84 -17.91 -11.37 3.62
C LYS A 84 -17.98 -9.96 3.02
N GLU A 85 -18.19 -8.95 3.85
CA GLU A 85 -18.29 -7.54 3.43
C GLU A 85 -16.94 -6.89 3.13
N THR A 86 -15.88 -7.35 3.80
CA THR A 86 -14.52 -6.78 3.71
C THR A 86 -13.57 -7.62 2.87
N LYS A 87 -13.98 -8.82 2.47
CA LYS A 87 -13.19 -9.76 1.67
C LYS A 87 -12.59 -9.14 0.41
N LYS A 88 -13.36 -8.29 -0.29
CA LYS A 88 -12.85 -7.57 -1.48
C LYS A 88 -11.68 -6.64 -1.15
N VAL A 89 -11.69 -6.01 0.02
CA VAL A 89 -10.58 -5.17 0.49
C VAL A 89 -9.36 -6.04 0.76
N PHE A 90 -9.54 -7.18 1.43
CA PHE A 90 -8.46 -8.14 1.66
C PHE A 90 -7.85 -8.63 0.34
N GLU A 91 -8.66 -9.10 -0.60
CA GLU A 91 -8.22 -9.56 -1.92
C GLU A 91 -7.45 -8.48 -2.68
N HIS A 92 -7.89 -7.21 -2.55
CA HIS A 92 -7.22 -6.08 -3.18
C HIS A 92 -5.88 -5.73 -2.52
N VAL A 93 -5.77 -5.82 -1.19
CA VAL A 93 -4.50 -5.68 -0.45
C VAL A 93 -3.52 -6.78 -0.85
N SER A 94 -3.97 -8.04 -0.90
CA SER A 94 -3.13 -9.17 -1.34
C SER A 94 -2.61 -8.96 -2.76
N GLY A 95 -3.47 -8.52 -3.69
CA GLY A 95 -3.04 -8.19 -5.05
C GLY A 95 -2.01 -7.05 -5.12
N ILE A 96 -2.08 -6.05 -4.22
CA ILE A 96 -1.05 -5.02 -4.11
C ILE A 96 0.28 -5.64 -3.66
N PHE A 97 0.27 -6.52 -2.65
CA PHE A 97 1.48 -7.20 -2.20
C PHE A 97 2.09 -8.10 -3.28
N ASP A 98 1.28 -8.84 -4.03
CA ASP A 98 1.78 -9.65 -5.16
C ASP A 98 2.49 -8.79 -6.21
N ARG A 99 1.95 -7.61 -6.51
CA ARG A 99 2.59 -6.65 -7.44
C ARG A 99 3.86 -6.03 -6.85
N VAL A 100 3.90 -5.75 -5.56
CA VAL A 100 5.10 -5.27 -4.87
C VAL A 100 6.19 -6.34 -4.90
N LEU A 101 5.85 -7.60 -4.69
CA LEU A 101 6.78 -8.73 -4.81
C LEU A 101 7.29 -8.87 -6.24
N LEU A 102 6.41 -8.79 -7.24
CA LEU A 102 6.79 -8.79 -8.65
C LEU A 102 7.76 -7.65 -8.97
N PHE A 103 7.50 -6.44 -8.46
CA PHE A 103 8.39 -5.29 -8.59
C PHE A 103 9.77 -5.58 -8.00
N LYS A 104 9.83 -6.11 -6.77
CA LYS A 104 11.09 -6.46 -6.11
C LYS A 104 11.89 -7.50 -6.90
N THR A 105 11.23 -8.52 -7.43
CA THR A 105 11.86 -9.55 -8.27
C THR A 105 12.45 -8.94 -9.56
N ARG A 106 11.69 -8.07 -10.25
CA ARG A 106 12.17 -7.39 -11.47
C ARG A 106 13.29 -6.38 -11.20
N MET A 107 13.25 -5.71 -10.05
CA MET A 107 14.31 -4.81 -9.64
C MET A 107 15.59 -5.56 -9.22
N ALA A 108 15.47 -6.72 -8.57
CA ALA A 108 16.62 -7.55 -8.23
C ALA A 108 17.35 -8.04 -9.50
N SER A 109 16.61 -8.48 -10.52
CA SER A 109 17.22 -8.84 -11.82
C SER A 109 17.93 -7.68 -12.52
N LEU A 110 17.55 -6.44 -12.22
CA LEU A 110 18.23 -5.24 -12.73
C LEU A 110 19.52 -4.95 -11.97
N LEU A 111 19.57 -5.26 -10.68
CA LEU A 111 20.75 -5.10 -9.83
C LEU A 111 21.80 -6.18 -10.06
N ASP A 112 21.41 -7.40 -10.44
CA ASP A 112 22.33 -8.50 -10.78
C ASP A 112 23.04 -8.27 -12.12
N LEU A 113 22.55 -7.37 -12.99
CA LEU A 113 23.22 -6.97 -14.24
C LEU A 113 24.42 -6.01 -14.01
N LYS A 114 24.84 -5.82 -12.75
CA LYS A 114 25.90 -4.86 -12.33
C LYS A 114 27.33 -5.19 -12.78
N ASP A 115 27.57 -6.27 -13.53
CA ASP A 115 28.91 -6.63 -14.01
C ASP A 115 29.46 -5.67 -15.09
N ASP A 116 28.67 -4.71 -15.58
CA ASP A 116 29.16 -3.66 -16.48
C ASP A 116 28.57 -2.27 -16.16
N PRO A 117 29.31 -1.39 -15.45
CA PRO A 117 28.87 -0.04 -15.13
C PRO A 117 28.70 0.87 -16.36
N THR A 118 29.11 0.44 -17.57
CA THR A 118 28.86 1.17 -18.82
C THR A 118 27.50 0.86 -19.46
N ARG A 119 26.84 -0.24 -19.03
CA ARG A 119 25.46 -0.55 -19.39
C ARG A 119 24.51 0.11 -18.39
N GLY A 120 24.03 1.31 -18.76
CA GLY A 120 22.90 1.92 -18.07
C GLY A 120 21.68 0.98 -18.00
N VAL A 121 20.70 1.31 -17.16
CA VAL A 121 19.47 0.52 -17.02
C VAL A 121 18.81 0.31 -18.39
N PRO A 122 18.61 -0.93 -18.87
CA PRO A 122 17.94 -1.18 -20.13
C PRO A 122 16.54 -0.58 -20.13
N ASP A 123 16.21 0.19 -21.16
CA ASP A 123 14.92 0.87 -21.30
C ASP A 123 13.73 -0.10 -21.14
N ALA A 124 13.86 -1.32 -21.66
CA ALA A 124 12.84 -2.36 -21.53
C ALA A 124 12.49 -2.67 -20.06
N ILE A 125 13.49 -2.89 -19.21
CA ILE A 125 13.27 -3.22 -17.79
C ILE A 125 12.73 -2.01 -17.04
N TYR A 126 13.24 -0.79 -17.33
CA TYR A 126 12.71 0.42 -16.72
C TYR A 126 11.24 0.68 -17.12
N ASN A 127 10.87 0.38 -18.36
CA ASN A 127 9.48 0.48 -18.83
C ASN A 127 8.57 -0.54 -18.13
N GLU A 128 9.03 -1.77 -17.93
CA GLU A 128 8.32 -2.77 -17.13
C GLU A 128 8.12 -2.31 -15.68
N LEU A 129 9.18 -1.84 -15.02
CA LEU A 129 9.10 -1.31 -13.66
C LEU A 129 8.14 -0.12 -13.58
N THR A 130 8.20 0.78 -14.55
CA THR A 130 7.30 1.95 -14.62
C THR A 130 5.84 1.53 -14.79
N ALA A 131 5.57 0.49 -15.58
CA ALA A 131 4.23 -0.08 -15.69
C ALA A 131 3.76 -0.65 -14.35
N ILE A 132 4.58 -1.46 -13.67
CA ILE A 132 4.25 -2.03 -12.36
C ILE A 132 4.00 -0.93 -11.31
N ILE A 133 4.85 0.10 -11.27
CA ILE A 133 4.71 1.27 -10.39
C ILE A 133 3.35 1.95 -10.63
N ARG A 134 3.00 2.20 -11.90
CA ARG A 134 1.74 2.85 -12.26
C ARG A 134 0.54 2.02 -11.81
N HIS A 135 0.53 0.73 -12.12
CA HIS A 135 -0.54 -0.18 -11.71
C HIS A 135 -0.70 -0.20 -10.20
N THR A 136 0.40 -0.43 -9.47
CA THR A 136 0.38 -0.46 -8.00
C THR A 136 -0.14 0.84 -7.40
N ARG A 137 0.25 2.01 -7.93
CA ARG A 137 -0.30 3.30 -7.49
C ARG A 137 -1.80 3.43 -7.72
N ASP A 138 -2.31 2.95 -8.86
CA ASP A 138 -3.76 2.93 -9.12
C ASP A 138 -4.50 2.01 -8.16
N ASP A 139 -3.92 0.85 -7.83
CA ASP A 139 -4.47 -0.07 -6.86
C ASP A 139 -4.48 0.53 -5.45
N CYS A 140 -3.41 1.21 -5.02
CA CYS A 140 -3.38 1.91 -3.73
C CYS A 140 -4.47 3.00 -3.64
N ARG A 141 -4.75 3.71 -4.75
CA ARG A 141 -5.86 4.69 -4.80
C ARG A 141 -7.22 4.03 -4.71
N LEU A 142 -7.39 2.87 -5.33
CA LEU A 142 -8.63 2.10 -5.21
C LEU A 142 -8.81 1.58 -3.78
N LEU A 143 -7.75 1.04 -3.18
CA LEU A 143 -7.73 0.62 -1.78
C LEU A 143 -8.17 1.77 -0.87
N PHE A 144 -7.57 2.95 -1.01
CA PHE A 144 -7.91 4.12 -0.23
C PHE A 144 -9.41 4.48 -0.32
N ARG A 145 -10.00 4.44 -1.53
CA ARG A 145 -11.43 4.65 -1.71
C ARG A 145 -12.28 3.57 -1.05
N MET A 146 -11.89 2.30 -1.13
CA MET A 146 -12.60 1.21 -0.46
C MET A 146 -12.57 1.39 1.07
N MET A 147 -11.42 1.79 1.62
CA MET A 147 -11.28 2.08 3.06
C MET A 147 -12.15 3.26 3.49
N GLN A 148 -12.23 4.33 2.69
CA GLN A 148 -13.14 5.46 2.96
C GLN A 148 -14.61 5.03 3.01
N ILE A 149 -15.03 4.12 2.11
CA ILE A 149 -16.39 3.57 2.11
C ILE A 149 -16.64 2.78 3.41
N LEU A 150 -15.68 1.95 3.84
CA LEU A 150 -15.79 1.21 5.10
C LEU A 150 -15.86 2.13 6.33
N ALA A 151 -15.02 3.16 6.37
CA ALA A 151 -15.03 4.14 7.46
C ALA A 151 -16.39 4.86 7.58
N ARG A 152 -17.00 5.24 6.44
CA ARG A 152 -18.34 5.85 6.42
C ARG A 152 -19.46 4.91 6.89
N ARG A 153 -19.26 3.60 6.76
CA ARG A 153 -20.20 2.57 7.24
C ARG A 153 -20.05 2.27 8.74
N GLY A 154 -19.25 3.04 9.48
CA GLY A 154 -19.07 2.89 10.93
C GLY A 154 -17.91 1.98 11.32
N PHE A 155 -17.02 1.63 10.38
CA PHE A 155 -15.81 0.87 10.71
C PHE A 155 -14.73 1.81 11.28
N GLU A 156 -14.87 2.16 12.56
CA GLU A 156 -14.00 3.14 13.24
C GLU A 156 -12.48 2.85 13.13
N PRO A 157 -11.99 1.60 13.23
CA PRO A 157 -10.56 1.32 13.05
C PRO A 157 -9.99 1.76 11.69
N MET A 158 -10.84 1.90 10.66
CA MET A 158 -10.39 2.41 9.36
C MET A 158 -10.08 3.91 9.36
N ARG A 159 -10.72 4.73 10.20
CA ARG A 159 -10.50 6.19 10.17
C ARG A 159 -9.06 6.54 10.54
N ASP A 160 -8.56 5.88 11.57
CA ASP A 160 -7.18 6.02 12.04
C ASP A 160 -6.19 5.54 10.97
N LEU A 161 -6.42 4.36 10.38
CA LEU A 161 -5.58 3.85 9.28
C LEU A 161 -5.57 4.78 8.06
N ILE A 162 -6.74 5.29 7.63
CA ILE A 162 -6.83 6.24 6.52
C ILE A 162 -6.02 7.51 6.79
N THR A 163 -6.09 8.03 8.02
CA THR A 163 -5.36 9.24 8.42
C THR A 163 -3.86 9.01 8.37
N ARG A 164 -3.38 7.86 8.87
CA ARG A 164 -1.96 7.50 8.82
C ARG A 164 -1.47 7.26 7.39
N LEU A 165 -2.27 6.61 6.55
CA LEU A 165 -1.93 6.39 5.14
C LEU A 165 -1.92 7.68 4.32
N ASP A 166 -2.73 8.67 4.70
CA ASP A 166 -2.83 9.97 4.04
C ASP A 166 -2.06 11.09 4.76
N TYR A 167 -1.09 10.76 5.63
CA TYR A 167 -0.37 11.74 6.45
C TYR A 167 0.34 12.85 5.64
N ASN A 168 0.63 12.61 4.35
CA ASN A 168 1.18 13.60 3.41
C ASN A 168 0.14 14.16 2.40
N GLU A 169 -1.15 13.91 2.63
CA GLU A 169 -2.26 14.15 1.71
C GLU A 169 -2.04 13.56 0.30
N TYR A 170 -1.18 12.54 0.17
CA TYR A 170 -0.81 11.99 -1.12
C TYR A 170 -2.04 11.46 -1.88
N PHE A 171 -2.90 10.72 -1.18
CA PHE A 171 -4.10 10.16 -1.77
C PHE A 171 -5.18 11.23 -1.92
N SER A 172 -5.35 12.11 -0.93
CA SER A 172 -6.32 13.21 -0.99
C SER A 172 -6.05 14.20 -2.13
N LYS A 173 -4.80 14.65 -2.31
CA LYS A 173 -4.41 15.55 -3.41
C LYS A 173 -4.61 14.88 -4.76
N THR A 174 -4.17 13.64 -4.90
CA THR A 174 -4.26 12.91 -6.17
C THR A 174 -5.71 12.61 -6.57
N LEU A 175 -6.58 12.32 -5.60
CA LEU A 175 -8.01 12.14 -5.84
C LEU A 175 -8.70 13.45 -6.24
N ARG A 176 -8.40 14.56 -5.57
CA ARG A 176 -8.96 15.90 -5.90
C ARG A 176 -8.64 16.31 -7.34
N VAL A 177 -7.39 16.13 -7.78
CA VAL A 177 -6.95 16.48 -9.15
C VAL A 177 -7.75 15.70 -10.22
N LYS A 178 -8.02 14.41 -10.00
CA LYS A 178 -8.82 13.61 -10.95
C LYS A 178 -10.29 14.04 -10.99
N THR A 179 -10.88 14.44 -9.88
CA THR A 179 -12.27 14.94 -9.84
C THR A 179 -12.41 16.26 -10.59
N THR A 180 -11.44 17.17 -10.46
CA THR A 180 -11.43 18.45 -11.18
C THR A 180 -11.25 18.25 -12.69
N LEU A 181 -10.35 17.37 -13.11
CA LEU A 181 -10.14 17.00 -14.52
C LEU A 181 -11.36 16.30 -15.14
N ALA A 182 -12.03 15.44 -14.38
CA ALA A 182 -13.26 14.78 -14.83
C ALA A 182 -14.43 15.78 -14.96
N ALA A 183 -14.54 16.73 -14.02
CA ALA A 183 -15.54 17.78 -14.08
C ALA A 183 -15.32 18.73 -15.27
N GLN A 184 -14.07 19.13 -15.53
CA GLN A 184 -13.71 19.99 -16.67
C GLN A 184 -13.98 19.33 -18.04
N ARG A 185 -13.84 18.00 -18.13
CA ARG A 185 -14.16 17.22 -19.35
C ARG A 185 -15.64 16.97 -19.56
N ALA A 186 -16.47 17.12 -18.53
CA ALA A 186 -17.92 16.98 -18.63
C ALA A 186 -18.62 18.31 -18.98
N THR A 187 -17.91 19.44 -18.82
CA THR A 187 -18.40 20.79 -19.12
C THR A 187 -17.88 21.36 -20.44
N ALA A 188 -17.12 20.57 -21.22
CA ALA A 188 -16.61 20.90 -22.55
C ALA A 188 -17.22 19.94 -23.58
#